data_AF-A0A8C5R2S7-F1
#
_entry.id   AF-A0A8C5R2S7-F1
#
_cell.length_a   1.000
_cell.length_b   1.000
_cell.length_c   1.000
_cell.angle_alpha   90.00
_cell.angle_beta   90.00
_cell.angle_gamma   90.00
#
_symmetry.space_group_name_H-M   'P 1'
#
loop_
_entity.id
_entity.type
_entity.pdbx_description
1 polymer ?
#
loop_
_entity_poly.entity_id
_entity_poly.type
_entity_poly.pdbx_seq_one_letter_code
_entity_poly.pdbx_strand_id
1 'polypeptide(L)'
;MDKRDYVWAARRLRTKMYLYNNKTSRIMANRLRKKVAKSKIDHLTAADGSARYHPQQIADSFAEYYSTLYNLKHETTLPQLNVSEIFPFLQRLHLPSLPDTYLPNLISSPSLTELTLALSSLKSNKAPGPDGFTAAYYKSFSARLNAPLLSALTHVFKSGTATTDWLSATIVTIPKTSPPADQCSKYRPISLINVDAKLYAKILATRLVDVMPLLIADDQVGFITSRQGPDNTIKAMALMDHAMRSNTPTLVLSLDAEKAFDRLHWVFLEHTLLKFNFPREFIGAILALYSFPNARVLTAGFQSSVISITNGTRQGCPLSPILYALALEPLAQSIRQADEVEGLMVGPSAYKLSLFADDILLTLTNPLTSLPALHSILETYGKLSYHKINVHKTQALPYSILVSDLASLKRTYPYDWRNSSLTYLGIKLTFTKSQLFALNYTPLLALTSNLCQQ
;
A
#
# COMPACT_ATOMS: atom_id res chain seq x y z
N MET A 1 -50.40 -17.71 -38.99
CA MET A 1 -49.00 -17.34 -39.34
C MET A 1 -48.41 -18.51 -40.10
N ASP A 2 -48.00 -18.29 -41.35
CA ASP A 2 -47.44 -19.34 -42.21
C ASP A 2 -46.03 -19.72 -41.70
N LYS A 3 -45.62 -20.97 -41.92
CA LYS A 3 -44.31 -21.51 -41.51
C LYS A 3 -43.16 -20.66 -42.09
N ARG A 4 -43.41 -20.03 -43.24
CA ARG A 4 -42.52 -19.08 -43.91
C ARG A 4 -42.33 -17.77 -43.13
N ASP A 5 -43.38 -17.24 -42.51
CA ASP A 5 -43.30 -16.00 -41.74
C ASP A 5 -42.43 -16.16 -40.49
N TYR A 6 -42.50 -17.34 -39.86
CA TYR A 6 -41.67 -17.68 -38.70
C TYR A 6 -40.19 -17.77 -39.06
N VAL A 7 -39.87 -18.39 -40.20
CA VAL A 7 -38.50 -18.47 -40.71
C VAL A 7 -37.96 -17.09 -41.05
N TRP A 8 -38.78 -16.23 -41.68
CA TRP A 8 -38.39 -14.85 -41.99
C TRP A 8 -38.19 -14.00 -40.74
N ALA A 9 -39.07 -14.11 -39.73
CA ALA A 9 -38.92 -13.42 -38.46
C ALA A 9 -37.64 -13.87 -37.72
N ALA A 10 -37.37 -15.18 -37.65
CA ALA A 10 -36.16 -15.73 -37.03
C ALA A 10 -34.87 -15.30 -37.76
N ARG A 11 -34.88 -15.24 -39.10
CA ARG A 11 -33.77 -14.73 -39.90
C ARG A 11 -33.54 -13.24 -39.61
N ARG A 12 -34.60 -12.43 -39.59
CA ARG A 12 -34.52 -10.98 -39.27
C ARG A 12 -34.00 -10.73 -37.86
N LEU A 13 -34.39 -11.56 -36.89
CA LEU A 13 -33.92 -11.50 -35.51
C LEU A 13 -32.44 -11.86 -35.41
N ARG A 14 -31.97 -12.93 -36.10
CA ARG A 14 -30.54 -13.27 -36.21
C ARG A 14 -29.73 -12.18 -36.90
N THR A 15 -30.26 -11.59 -37.98
CA THR A 15 -29.59 -10.50 -38.70
C THR A 15 -29.54 -9.23 -37.87
N LYS A 16 -30.62 -8.86 -37.15
CA LYS A 16 -30.60 -7.77 -36.17
C LYS A 16 -29.61 -8.06 -35.04
N MET A 17 -29.64 -9.25 -34.45
CA MET A 17 -28.64 -9.67 -33.44
C MET A 17 -27.21 -9.61 -33.97
N TYR A 18 -26.97 -9.93 -35.25
CA TYR A 18 -25.64 -9.87 -35.87
C TYR A 18 -25.18 -8.45 -36.24
N LEU A 19 -26.11 -7.58 -36.63
CA LEU A 19 -25.85 -6.18 -36.99
C LEU A 19 -25.74 -5.27 -35.75
N TYR A 20 -26.55 -5.53 -34.73
CA TYR A 20 -26.58 -4.81 -33.45
C TYR A 20 -25.76 -5.49 -32.35
N ASN A 21 -25.21 -6.69 -32.57
CA ASN A 21 -24.11 -7.15 -31.73
C ASN A 21 -22.96 -6.18 -31.90
N ASN A 22 -22.33 -5.80 -30.80
CA ASN A 22 -21.08 -5.05 -30.81
C ASN A 22 -20.00 -5.88 -31.48
N LYS A 23 -19.94 -5.89 -32.82
CA LYS A 23 -18.74 -6.31 -33.54
C LYS A 23 -17.64 -5.38 -33.04
N THR A 24 -16.69 -5.94 -32.30
CA THR A 24 -15.53 -5.20 -31.85
C THR A 24 -14.91 -4.53 -33.07
N SER A 25 -15.00 -3.21 -33.14
CA SER A 25 -14.50 -2.47 -34.29
C SER A 25 -13.04 -2.85 -34.50
N ARG A 26 -12.57 -2.90 -35.75
CA ARG A 26 -11.14 -3.18 -36.05
C ARG A 26 -10.21 -2.30 -35.20
N ILE A 27 -10.63 -1.06 -34.94
CA ILE A 27 -9.95 -0.11 -34.06
C ILE A 27 -9.91 -0.59 -32.60
N MET A 28 -11.05 -1.04 -32.05
CA MET A 28 -11.13 -1.62 -30.70
C MET A 28 -10.27 -2.89 -30.57
N ALA A 29 -10.37 -3.81 -31.55
CA ALA A 29 -9.56 -5.02 -31.59
C ALA A 29 -8.05 -4.70 -31.66
N ASN A 30 -7.66 -3.71 -32.47
CA ASN A 30 -6.27 -3.26 -32.55
C ASN A 30 -5.80 -2.60 -31.25
N ARG A 31 -6.65 -1.82 -30.56
CA ARG A 31 -6.33 -1.25 -29.25
C ARG A 31 -6.16 -2.34 -28.19
N LEU A 32 -7.03 -3.36 -28.18
CA LEU A 32 -6.93 -4.51 -27.30
C LEU A 32 -5.64 -5.30 -27.55
N ARG A 33 -5.30 -5.58 -28.81
CA ARG A 33 -4.03 -6.24 -29.18
C ARG A 33 -2.80 -5.45 -28.73
N LYS A 34 -2.78 -4.12 -28.95
CA LYS A 34 -1.70 -3.25 -28.47
C LYS A 34 -1.60 -3.25 -26.93
N LYS A 35 -2.73 -3.30 -26.22
CA LYS A 35 -2.77 -3.37 -24.76
C LYS A 35 -2.22 -4.71 -24.25
N VAL A 36 -2.62 -5.82 -24.86
CA VAL A 36 -2.13 -7.17 -24.56
C VAL A 36 -0.62 -7.27 -24.81
N ALA A 37 -0.14 -6.73 -25.92
CA ALA A 37 1.29 -6.70 -26.25
C ALA A 37 2.11 -5.92 -25.20
N LYS A 38 1.59 -4.80 -24.69
CA LYS A 38 2.26 -4.03 -23.62
C LYS A 38 2.28 -4.72 -22.26
N SER A 39 1.31 -5.59 -21.99
CA SER A 39 1.25 -6.40 -20.76
C SER A 39 1.91 -7.77 -20.89
N LYS A 40 2.59 -8.04 -22.02
CA LYS A 40 3.24 -9.32 -22.26
C LYS A 40 4.46 -9.43 -21.34
N ILE A 41 4.54 -10.53 -20.62
CA ILE A 41 5.71 -10.96 -19.88
C ILE A 41 6.29 -12.12 -20.69
N ASP A 42 7.56 -12.05 -21.06
CA ASP A 42 8.17 -13.03 -21.96
C ASP A 42 8.29 -14.41 -21.31
N HIS A 43 8.73 -14.44 -20.05
CA HIS A 43 8.69 -15.62 -19.21
C HIS A 43 8.74 -15.24 -17.72
N LEU A 44 8.33 -16.18 -16.87
CA LEU A 44 8.59 -16.14 -15.43
C LEU A 44 9.24 -17.44 -14.98
N THR A 45 10.20 -17.33 -14.06
CA THR A 45 10.77 -18.45 -13.34
C THR A 45 9.86 -18.77 -12.16
N ALA A 46 9.24 -19.95 -12.19
CA ALA A 46 8.38 -20.46 -11.12
C ALA A 46 9.20 -20.91 -9.90
N ALA A 47 8.52 -21.25 -8.80
CA ALA A 47 9.17 -21.65 -7.55
C ALA A 47 9.99 -22.95 -7.66
N ASP A 48 9.62 -23.81 -8.60
CA ASP A 48 10.33 -25.06 -8.94
C ASP A 48 11.58 -24.83 -9.83
N GLY A 49 11.90 -23.57 -10.16
CA GLY A 49 13.00 -23.22 -11.05
C GLY A 49 12.68 -23.35 -12.54
N SER A 50 11.48 -23.79 -12.91
CA SER A 50 11.06 -23.92 -14.32
C SER A 50 10.62 -22.58 -14.91
N ALA A 51 10.96 -22.34 -16.17
CA ALA A 51 10.51 -21.16 -16.90
C ALA A 51 9.11 -21.38 -17.51
N ARG A 52 8.19 -20.45 -17.24
CA ARG A 52 6.81 -20.42 -17.74
C ARG A 52 6.68 -19.32 -18.79
N TYR A 53 6.34 -19.71 -20.01
CA TYR A 53 6.25 -18.81 -21.17
C TYR A 53 4.80 -18.52 -21.57
N HIS A 54 3.88 -19.46 -21.31
CA HIS A 54 2.49 -19.30 -21.71
C HIS A 54 1.77 -18.33 -20.75
N PRO A 55 1.01 -17.34 -21.26
CA PRO A 55 0.34 -16.34 -20.42
C PRO A 55 -0.57 -16.91 -19.33
N GLN A 56 -1.27 -18.02 -19.60
CA GLN A 56 -2.06 -18.72 -18.58
C GLN A 56 -1.18 -19.26 -17.44
N GLN A 57 -0.09 -19.95 -17.77
CA GLN A 57 0.85 -20.48 -16.77
C GLN A 57 1.49 -19.35 -15.96
N ILE A 58 1.81 -18.24 -16.61
CA ILE A 58 2.30 -17.02 -15.95
C ILE A 58 1.26 -16.46 -14.97
N ALA A 59 0.00 -16.35 -15.38
CA ALA A 59 -1.09 -15.88 -14.51
C ALA A 59 -1.27 -16.81 -13.31
N ASP A 60 -1.21 -18.12 -13.51
CA ASP A 60 -1.33 -19.12 -12.45
C ASP A 60 -0.11 -19.10 -11.50
N SER A 61 1.11 -18.91 -12.00
CA SER A 61 2.31 -18.73 -11.15
C SER A 61 2.24 -17.47 -10.30
N PHE A 62 1.70 -16.37 -10.82
CA PHE A 62 1.40 -15.20 -10.00
C PHE A 62 0.31 -15.50 -8.97
N ALA A 63 -0.72 -16.25 -9.34
CA ALA A 63 -1.81 -16.57 -8.44
C ALA A 63 -1.34 -17.42 -7.26
N GLU A 64 -0.51 -18.43 -7.51
CA GLU A 64 0.15 -19.23 -6.47
C GLU A 64 1.02 -18.33 -5.57
N TYR A 65 1.86 -17.50 -6.16
CA TYR A 65 2.72 -16.57 -5.41
C TYR A 65 1.92 -15.57 -4.56
N TYR A 66 0.85 -14.98 -5.08
CA TYR A 66 0.03 -14.04 -4.31
C TYR A 66 -0.90 -14.74 -3.33
N SER A 67 -1.31 -15.99 -3.60
CA SER A 67 -2.08 -16.79 -2.65
C SER A 67 -1.28 -17.09 -1.39
N THR A 68 0.03 -17.36 -1.50
CA THR A 68 0.88 -17.51 -0.31
C THR A 68 1.05 -16.20 0.45
N LEU A 69 1.14 -15.07 -0.27
CA LEU A 69 1.27 -13.74 0.35
C LEU A 69 0.00 -13.27 1.09
N TYR A 70 -1.18 -13.47 0.50
CA TYR A 70 -2.46 -13.01 1.04
C TYR A 70 -3.13 -14.05 1.96
N ASN A 71 -2.42 -15.14 2.28
CA ASN A 71 -2.94 -16.18 3.14
C ASN A 71 -1.95 -16.53 4.26
N LEU A 72 -1.61 -15.52 5.07
CA LEU A 72 -0.65 -15.64 6.17
C LEU A 72 -1.10 -16.65 7.25
N LYS A 73 -2.40 -16.98 7.32
CA LYS A 73 -2.94 -18.01 8.22
C LYS A 73 -2.37 -19.41 7.98
N HIS A 74 -1.88 -19.70 6.78
CA HIS A 74 -1.30 -21.00 6.42
C HIS A 74 0.23 -20.97 6.36
N GLU A 75 0.86 -19.85 6.70
CA GLU A 75 2.32 -19.76 6.79
C GLU A 75 2.77 -20.45 8.09
N THR A 76 3.18 -21.72 7.99
CA THR A 76 3.59 -22.57 9.13
C THR A 76 4.74 -22.00 9.97
N THR A 77 5.46 -21.01 9.45
CA THR A 77 6.56 -20.32 10.13
C THR A 77 6.13 -19.07 10.91
N LEU A 78 4.88 -18.61 10.78
CA LEU A 78 4.38 -17.49 11.58
C LEU A 78 3.79 -17.99 12.90
N PRO A 79 4.09 -17.33 14.03
CA PRO A 79 3.38 -17.60 15.27
C PRO A 79 1.89 -17.32 15.07
N GLN A 80 1.03 -18.20 15.59
CA GLN A 80 -0.41 -17.95 15.61
C GLN A 80 -0.66 -16.62 16.31
N LEU A 81 -1.48 -15.76 15.70
CA LEU A 81 -1.76 -14.44 16.24
C LEU A 81 -2.43 -14.58 17.62
N ASN A 82 -1.75 -14.17 18.69
CA ASN A 82 -2.36 -14.12 20.01
C ASN A 82 -3.22 -12.86 20.13
N VAL A 83 -4.48 -12.96 19.71
CA VAL A 83 -5.44 -11.84 19.77
C VAL A 83 -5.56 -11.26 21.18
N SER A 84 -5.38 -12.09 22.21
CA SER A 84 -5.47 -11.64 23.61
C SER A 84 -4.36 -10.67 24.02
N GLU A 85 -3.23 -10.65 23.31
CA GLU A 85 -2.09 -9.76 23.58
C GLU A 85 -2.18 -8.43 22.84
N ILE A 86 -3.01 -8.31 21.81
CA ILE A 86 -3.15 -7.09 21.00
C ILE A 86 -3.66 -5.94 21.86
N PHE A 87 -4.74 -6.16 22.63
CA PHE A 87 -5.34 -5.12 23.47
C PHE A 87 -4.38 -4.65 24.58
N PRO A 88 -3.75 -5.53 25.39
CA PRO A 88 -2.73 -5.13 26.36
C PRO A 88 -1.53 -4.39 25.73
N PHE A 89 -1.09 -4.79 24.53
CA PHE A 89 -0.05 -4.06 23.81
C PHE A 89 -0.48 -2.63 23.48
N LEU A 90 -1.65 -2.46 22.85
CA LEU A 90 -2.17 -1.14 22.47
C LEU A 90 -2.48 -0.25 23.68
N GLN A 91 -2.92 -0.83 24.81
CA GLN A 91 -3.20 -0.09 26.04
C GLN A 91 -1.95 0.56 26.66
N ARG A 92 -0.79 -0.08 26.53
CA ARG A 92 0.50 0.46 27.02
C ARG A 92 1.07 1.59 26.17
N LEU A 93 0.48 1.89 25.03
CA LEU A 93 0.93 2.95 24.13
C LEU A 93 0.21 4.27 24.42
N HIS A 94 0.98 5.35 24.50
CA HIS A 94 0.45 6.72 24.58
C HIS A 94 -0.06 7.21 23.21
N LEU A 95 -1.04 6.50 22.64
CA LEU A 95 -1.69 6.86 21.38
C LEU A 95 -2.76 7.94 21.61
N PRO A 96 -2.90 8.92 20.69
CA PRO A 96 -4.00 9.87 20.73
C PRO A 96 -5.34 9.15 20.55
N SER A 97 -6.40 9.79 21.03
CA SER A 97 -7.77 9.34 20.87
C SER A 97 -8.54 10.34 20.01
N LEU A 98 -9.38 9.86 19.11
CA LEU A 98 -10.22 10.72 18.28
C LEU A 98 -11.22 11.48 19.18
N PRO A 99 -11.27 12.83 19.11
CA PRO A 99 -12.22 13.60 19.89
C PRO A 99 -13.67 13.36 19.47
N ASP A 100 -14.58 13.42 20.44
CA ASP A 100 -16.01 13.15 20.24
C ASP A 100 -16.67 14.05 19.18
N THR A 101 -16.12 15.25 18.96
CA THR A 101 -16.60 16.21 17.96
C THR A 101 -16.55 15.68 16.52
N TYR A 102 -15.68 14.71 16.22
CA TYR A 102 -15.53 14.14 14.88
C TYR A 102 -16.41 12.90 14.64
N LEU A 103 -16.89 12.25 15.71
CA LEU A 103 -17.64 11.00 15.61
C LEU A 103 -18.94 11.13 14.79
N PRO A 104 -19.76 12.20 14.94
CA PRO A 104 -21.00 12.34 14.19
C PRO A 104 -20.80 12.33 12.67
N ASN A 105 -19.73 12.95 12.18
CA ASN A 105 -19.42 12.97 10.75
C ASN A 105 -19.07 11.55 10.24
N LEU A 106 -18.29 10.80 11.03
CA LEU A 106 -17.88 9.45 10.68
C LEU A 106 -19.07 8.49 10.57
N ILE A 107 -20.04 8.57 11.48
CA ILE A 107 -21.20 7.66 11.53
C ILE A 107 -22.39 8.12 10.67
N SER A 108 -22.37 9.34 10.13
CA SER A 108 -23.45 9.85 9.28
C SER A 108 -23.65 8.96 8.05
N SER A 109 -24.89 8.77 7.59
CA SER A 109 -25.11 8.01 6.34
C SER A 109 -24.44 8.73 5.16
N PRO A 110 -23.87 7.98 4.18
CA PRO A 110 -23.31 8.59 2.98
C PRO A 110 -24.30 9.53 2.30
N SER A 111 -23.84 10.72 1.91
CA SER A 111 -24.67 11.73 1.27
C SER A 111 -24.51 11.76 -0.25
N LEU A 112 -25.49 12.33 -0.96
CA LEU A 112 -25.38 12.57 -2.40
C LEU A 112 -24.21 13.50 -2.74
N THR A 113 -23.92 14.46 -1.86
CA THR A 113 -22.80 15.39 -2.01
C THR A 113 -21.47 14.63 -1.97
N GLU A 114 -21.27 13.76 -0.97
CA GLU A 114 -20.07 12.93 -0.88
C GLU A 114 -19.92 12.00 -2.09
N LEU A 115 -21.01 11.38 -2.53
CA LEU A 115 -21.01 10.53 -3.73
C LEU A 115 -20.59 11.33 -4.98
N THR A 116 -21.15 12.52 -5.15
CA THR A 116 -20.87 13.37 -6.32
C THR A 116 -19.42 13.86 -6.31
N LEU A 117 -18.89 14.26 -5.15
CA LEU A 117 -17.49 14.65 -4.97
C LEU A 117 -16.53 13.47 -5.16
N ALA A 118 -16.86 12.30 -4.62
CA ALA A 118 -16.09 11.08 -4.83
C ALA A 118 -16.04 10.75 -6.32
N LEU A 119 -17.17 10.77 -7.01
CA LEU A 119 -17.27 10.48 -8.44
C LEU A 119 -16.51 11.50 -9.29
N SER A 120 -16.62 12.80 -9.01
CA SER A 120 -15.92 13.84 -9.74
C SER A 120 -14.40 13.67 -9.64
N SER A 121 -13.89 13.29 -8.46
CA SER A 121 -12.45 13.08 -8.21
C SER A 121 -11.84 11.89 -8.97
N LEU A 122 -12.64 10.92 -9.41
CA LEU A 122 -12.14 9.75 -10.14
C LEU A 122 -11.70 10.10 -11.57
N LYS A 123 -10.51 9.65 -11.99
CA LYS A 123 -10.01 9.85 -13.36
C LYS A 123 -10.76 8.93 -14.35
N SER A 124 -11.32 9.50 -15.41
CA SER A 124 -12.15 8.79 -16.40
C SER A 124 -11.38 7.76 -17.24
N ASN A 125 -10.07 7.92 -17.40
CA ASN A 125 -9.22 7.09 -18.26
C ASN A 125 -8.52 5.93 -17.51
N LYS A 126 -9.07 5.51 -16.37
CA LYS A 126 -8.53 4.41 -15.56
C LYS A 126 -9.26 3.09 -15.85
N ALA A 127 -8.55 1.99 -15.61
CA ALA A 127 -9.09 0.65 -15.83
C ALA A 127 -10.27 0.36 -14.86
N PRO A 128 -11.29 -0.38 -15.34
CA PRO A 128 -12.42 -0.81 -14.51
C PRO A 128 -12.03 -1.99 -13.61
N GLY A 129 -12.93 -2.38 -12.71
CA GLY A 129 -12.86 -3.65 -11.99
C GLY A 129 -13.35 -4.83 -12.83
N PRO A 130 -13.60 -5.99 -12.20
CA PRO A 130 -14.16 -7.18 -12.83
C PRO A 130 -15.44 -6.96 -13.65
N ASP A 131 -16.29 -6.01 -13.25
CA ASP A 131 -17.56 -5.70 -13.92
C ASP A 131 -17.41 -4.98 -15.28
N GLY A 132 -16.22 -4.46 -15.58
CA GLY A 132 -15.94 -3.70 -16.79
C GLY A 132 -16.43 -2.25 -16.81
N PHE A 133 -17.13 -1.76 -15.77
CA PHE A 133 -17.64 -0.39 -15.73
C PHE A 133 -16.57 0.60 -15.26
N THR A 134 -16.32 1.63 -16.08
CA THR A 134 -15.30 2.65 -15.81
C THR A 134 -15.88 3.88 -15.11
N ALA A 135 -15.05 4.70 -14.47
CA ALA A 135 -15.52 5.97 -13.90
C ALA A 135 -16.19 6.88 -14.97
N ALA A 136 -15.79 6.79 -16.24
CA ALA A 136 -16.44 7.51 -17.33
C ALA A 136 -17.91 7.10 -17.51
N TYR A 137 -18.23 5.82 -17.34
CA TYR A 137 -19.60 5.31 -17.38
C TYR A 137 -20.44 5.94 -16.27
N TYR A 138 -19.97 5.85 -15.02
CA TYR A 138 -20.67 6.42 -13.86
C TYR A 138 -20.87 7.94 -13.99
N LYS A 139 -19.87 8.67 -14.49
CA LYS A 139 -19.99 10.11 -14.75
C LYS A 139 -21.03 10.43 -15.81
N SER A 140 -21.05 9.67 -16.90
CA SER A 140 -21.96 9.90 -18.05
C SER A 140 -23.42 9.60 -17.69
N PHE A 141 -23.66 8.63 -16.82
CA PHE A 141 -25.01 8.19 -16.43
C PHE A 141 -25.38 8.59 -14.99
N SER A 142 -24.65 9.54 -14.39
CA SER A 142 -24.82 9.95 -12.99
C SER A 142 -26.25 10.34 -12.64
N ALA A 143 -26.95 11.06 -13.52
CA ALA A 143 -28.35 11.44 -13.34
C ALA A 143 -29.30 10.25 -13.08
N ARG A 144 -29.00 9.07 -13.63
CA ARG A 144 -29.78 7.84 -13.43
C ARG A 144 -29.22 6.93 -12.33
N LEU A 145 -27.90 6.95 -12.15
CA LEU A 145 -27.20 6.02 -11.26
C LEU A 145 -27.05 6.54 -9.82
N ASN A 146 -27.06 7.86 -9.60
CA ASN A 146 -26.76 8.42 -8.28
C ASN A 146 -27.70 7.91 -7.18
N ALA A 147 -29.01 7.87 -7.43
CA ALA A 147 -29.99 7.40 -6.45
C ALA A 147 -29.81 5.92 -6.06
N PRO A 148 -29.78 4.95 -7.02
CA PRO A 148 -29.55 3.55 -6.67
C PRO A 148 -28.15 3.31 -6.08
N LEU A 149 -27.12 4.02 -6.54
CA LEU A 149 -25.78 3.92 -5.94
C LEU A 149 -25.75 4.40 -4.50
N LEU A 150 -26.36 5.54 -4.21
CA LEU A 150 -26.42 6.06 -2.85
C LEU A 150 -27.17 5.10 -1.92
N SER A 151 -28.25 4.48 -2.39
CA SER A 151 -28.99 3.46 -1.66
C SER A 151 -28.11 2.25 -1.34
N ALA A 152 -27.37 1.73 -2.34
CA ALA A 152 -26.44 0.61 -2.14
C ALA A 152 -25.30 0.96 -1.16
N LEU A 153 -24.67 2.12 -1.32
CA LEU A 153 -23.61 2.61 -0.42
C LEU A 153 -24.10 2.75 1.02
N THR A 154 -25.30 3.31 1.20
CA THR A 154 -25.93 3.46 2.52
C THR A 154 -26.27 2.12 3.14
N HIS A 155 -26.76 1.17 2.34
CA HIS A 155 -27.05 -0.18 2.81
C HIS A 155 -25.78 -0.86 3.35
N VAL A 156 -24.70 -0.88 2.56
CA VAL A 156 -23.41 -1.46 2.98
C VAL A 156 -22.85 -0.75 4.21
N PHE A 157 -22.95 0.58 4.27
CA PHE A 157 -22.52 1.36 5.43
C PHE A 157 -23.24 0.96 6.72
N LYS A 158 -24.57 0.79 6.68
CA LYS A 158 -25.37 0.45 7.86
C LYS A 158 -25.27 -1.03 8.24
N SER A 159 -25.21 -1.92 7.26
CA SER A 159 -25.19 -3.37 7.50
C SER A 159 -23.78 -3.92 7.81
N GLY A 160 -22.73 -3.16 7.48
CA GLY A 160 -21.34 -3.65 7.56
C GLY A 160 -21.06 -4.81 6.62
N THR A 161 -21.92 -5.05 5.62
CA THR A 161 -21.83 -6.21 4.71
C THR A 161 -21.82 -5.74 3.26
N ALA A 162 -20.70 -5.97 2.57
CA ALA A 162 -20.59 -5.70 1.14
C ALA A 162 -21.15 -6.84 0.29
N THR A 163 -21.49 -6.55 -0.97
CA THR A 163 -21.87 -7.59 -1.93
C THR A 163 -20.65 -8.40 -2.39
N THR A 164 -20.87 -9.62 -2.87
CA THR A 164 -19.80 -10.49 -3.40
C THR A 164 -19.02 -9.82 -4.55
N ASP A 165 -19.69 -8.99 -5.34
CA ASP A 165 -19.08 -8.28 -6.46
C ASP A 165 -18.09 -7.20 -5.98
N TRP A 166 -18.39 -6.52 -4.87
CA TRP A 166 -17.49 -5.51 -4.28
C TRP A 166 -16.24 -6.14 -3.66
N LEU A 167 -16.36 -7.40 -3.24
CA LEU A 167 -15.29 -8.17 -2.62
C LEU A 167 -14.37 -8.82 -3.66
N SER A 168 -14.76 -8.80 -4.94
CA SER A 168 -14.01 -9.37 -6.06
C SER A 168 -13.06 -8.34 -6.69
N ALA A 169 -11.82 -8.76 -7.00
CA ALA A 169 -10.83 -7.90 -7.64
C ALA A 169 -10.11 -8.60 -8.81
N THR A 170 -9.62 -7.80 -9.77
CA THR A 170 -8.65 -8.27 -10.77
C THR A 170 -7.28 -7.69 -10.44
N ILE A 171 -6.31 -8.55 -10.14
CA ILE A 171 -4.91 -8.16 -9.92
C ILE A 171 -4.21 -8.05 -11.27
N VAL A 172 -3.63 -6.89 -11.55
CA VAL A 172 -2.74 -6.67 -12.70
C VAL A 172 -1.34 -6.38 -12.18
N THR A 173 -0.33 -7.01 -12.75
CA THR A 173 1.06 -6.88 -12.30
C THR A 173 1.80 -5.78 -13.05
N ILE A 174 2.59 -4.99 -12.31
CA ILE A 174 3.47 -3.96 -12.87
C ILE A 174 4.92 -4.26 -12.48
N PRO A 175 5.87 -4.35 -13.43
CA PRO A 175 7.27 -4.62 -13.09
C PRO A 175 7.87 -3.48 -12.25
N LYS A 176 8.71 -3.83 -11.27
CA LYS A 176 9.43 -2.85 -10.44
C LYS A 176 10.60 -2.20 -11.16
N THR A 177 11.17 -2.90 -12.14
CA THR A 177 12.37 -2.50 -12.90
C THR A 177 12.10 -2.54 -14.41
N SER A 178 12.94 -1.83 -15.16
CA SER A 178 13.03 -1.96 -16.62
C SER A 178 14.47 -2.32 -16.98
N PRO A 179 14.74 -3.44 -17.67
CA PRO A 179 13.76 -4.41 -18.19
C PRO A 179 13.01 -5.19 -17.08
N PRO A 180 11.84 -5.78 -17.39
CA PRO A 180 11.09 -6.61 -16.45
C PRO A 180 11.93 -7.82 -16.00
N ALA A 181 11.90 -8.13 -14.71
CA ALA A 181 12.55 -9.32 -14.17
C ALA A 181 11.70 -10.59 -14.40
N ASP A 182 12.33 -11.75 -14.25
CA ASP A 182 11.73 -13.08 -14.43
C ASP A 182 11.08 -13.64 -13.16
N GLN A 183 11.14 -12.92 -12.03
CA GLN A 183 10.62 -13.38 -10.73
C GLN A 183 9.33 -12.66 -10.33
N CYS A 184 8.32 -13.39 -9.83
CA CYS A 184 7.05 -12.82 -9.37
C CYS A 184 7.23 -11.71 -8.31
N SER A 185 8.22 -11.85 -7.42
CA SER A 185 8.52 -10.90 -6.33
C SER A 185 8.93 -9.50 -6.81
N LYS A 186 9.34 -9.40 -8.08
CA LYS A 186 9.77 -8.15 -8.74
C LYS A 186 8.62 -7.42 -9.43
N TYR A 187 7.37 -7.89 -9.25
CA TYR A 187 6.17 -7.22 -9.73
C TYR A 187 5.32 -6.68 -8.59
N ARG A 188 4.63 -5.56 -8.82
CA ARG A 188 3.65 -4.96 -7.92
C ARG A 188 2.25 -5.43 -8.30
N PRO A 189 1.45 -6.01 -7.39
CA PRO A 189 0.07 -6.37 -7.65
C PRO A 189 -0.84 -5.15 -7.52
N ILE A 190 -1.39 -4.65 -8.63
CA ILE A 190 -2.42 -3.60 -8.58
C ILE A 190 -3.81 -4.23 -8.61
N SER A 191 -4.58 -4.00 -7.55
CA SER A 191 -5.94 -4.51 -7.41
C SER A 191 -6.95 -3.58 -8.09
N LEU A 192 -7.51 -4.03 -9.19
CA LEU A 192 -8.63 -3.37 -9.87
C LEU A 192 -9.94 -3.84 -9.22
N ILE A 193 -10.56 -2.94 -8.45
CA ILE A 193 -11.90 -3.11 -7.88
C ILE A 193 -12.96 -2.36 -8.69
N ASN A 194 -14.20 -2.83 -8.60
CA ASN A 194 -15.36 -2.17 -9.21
C ASN A 194 -15.48 -0.72 -8.73
N VAL A 195 -16.01 0.14 -9.60
CA VAL A 195 -15.99 1.59 -9.36
C VAL A 195 -16.94 1.99 -8.24
N ASP A 196 -18.06 1.29 -8.06
CA ASP A 196 -18.97 1.46 -6.94
C ASP A 196 -18.31 1.17 -5.58
N ALA A 197 -17.60 0.05 -5.44
CA ALA A 197 -16.79 -0.26 -4.25
C ALA A 197 -15.67 0.78 -4.04
N LYS A 198 -15.10 1.29 -5.14
CA LYS A 198 -14.09 2.36 -5.10
C LYS A 198 -14.67 3.70 -4.64
N LEU A 199 -15.90 4.03 -5.04
CA LEU A 199 -16.61 5.22 -4.58
C LEU A 199 -16.87 5.12 -3.08
N TYR A 200 -17.33 3.96 -2.61
CA TYR A 200 -17.49 3.69 -1.18
C TYR A 200 -16.20 3.91 -0.39
N ALA A 201 -15.12 3.24 -0.81
CA ALA A 201 -13.80 3.40 -0.20
C ALA A 201 -13.31 4.87 -0.25
N LYS A 202 -13.62 5.60 -1.32
CA LYS A 202 -13.26 7.02 -1.46
C LYS A 202 -14.03 7.91 -0.49
N ILE A 203 -15.31 7.65 -0.25
CA ILE A 203 -16.12 8.38 0.75
C ILE A 203 -15.52 8.16 2.14
N LEU A 204 -15.31 6.90 2.55
CA LEU A 204 -14.68 6.58 3.84
C LEU A 204 -13.31 7.24 3.99
N ALA A 205 -12.46 7.15 2.96
CA ALA A 205 -11.14 7.78 2.95
C ALA A 205 -11.24 9.30 3.11
N THR A 206 -12.21 9.95 2.45
CA THR A 206 -12.39 11.41 2.51
C THR A 206 -12.81 11.85 3.91
N ARG A 207 -13.67 11.09 4.59
CA ARG A 207 -14.02 11.36 6.01
C ARG A 207 -12.83 11.23 6.95
N LEU A 208 -11.89 10.36 6.61
CA LEU A 208 -10.69 10.16 7.42
C LEU A 208 -9.64 11.26 7.23
N VAL A 209 -9.65 11.98 6.11
CA VAL A 209 -8.62 12.98 5.79
C VAL A 209 -8.43 14.01 6.91
N ASP A 210 -9.51 14.52 7.47
CA ASP A 210 -9.45 15.58 8.48
C ASP A 210 -9.06 15.08 9.87
N VAL A 211 -9.25 13.78 10.15
CA VAL A 211 -8.89 13.18 11.43
C VAL A 211 -7.45 12.66 11.48
N MET A 212 -6.85 12.37 10.32
CA MET A 212 -5.51 11.80 10.25
C MET A 212 -4.43 12.64 10.96
N PRO A 213 -4.38 13.98 10.80
CA PRO A 213 -3.38 14.80 11.50
C PRO A 213 -3.51 14.79 13.03
N LEU A 214 -4.69 14.45 13.57
CA LEU A 214 -4.92 14.36 15.02
C LEU A 214 -4.39 13.04 15.60
N LEU A 215 -4.36 11.98 14.79
CA LEU A 215 -4.06 10.62 15.23
C LEU A 215 -2.62 10.19 14.92
N ILE A 216 -2.01 10.80 13.91
CA ILE A 216 -0.68 10.43 13.40
C ILE A 216 0.33 11.50 13.75
N ALA A 217 1.42 11.13 14.43
CA ALA A 217 2.50 12.05 14.78
C ALA A 217 3.17 12.71 13.55
N ASP A 218 3.80 13.86 13.75
CA ASP A 218 4.38 14.68 12.66
C ASP A 218 5.61 14.05 11.98
N ASP A 219 6.15 12.96 12.54
CA ASP A 219 7.23 12.21 11.89
C ASP A 219 6.75 11.37 10.70
N GLN A 220 5.45 11.08 10.60
CA GLN A 220 4.82 10.45 9.43
C GLN A 220 4.23 11.49 8.49
N VAL A 221 4.87 11.64 7.33
CA VAL A 221 4.47 12.60 6.30
C VAL A 221 3.82 11.92 5.09
N GLY A 222 3.85 10.59 5.02
CA GLY A 222 3.24 9.82 3.93
C GLY A 222 1.71 9.76 4.05
N PHE A 223 1.01 10.20 3.01
CA PHE A 223 -0.46 10.14 2.91
C PHE A 223 -1.24 10.93 3.97
N ILE A 224 -0.59 11.86 4.67
CA ILE A 224 -1.24 12.79 5.60
C ILE A 224 -1.37 14.15 4.92
N THR A 225 -2.57 14.72 4.99
CA THR A 225 -2.85 16.03 4.38
C THR A 225 -1.95 17.10 4.99
N SER A 226 -1.48 18.02 4.14
CA SER A 226 -0.59 19.13 4.52
C SER A 226 0.82 18.71 4.98
N ARG A 227 1.23 17.45 4.81
CA ARG A 227 2.60 16.98 5.06
C ARG A 227 3.27 16.55 3.75
N GLN A 228 4.56 16.81 3.58
CA GLN A 228 5.27 16.49 2.34
C GLN A 228 6.54 15.67 2.58
N GLY A 229 6.85 14.75 1.65
CA GLY A 229 8.06 13.91 1.70
C GLY A 229 9.38 14.71 1.78
N PRO A 230 9.54 15.86 1.11
CA PRO A 230 10.71 16.71 1.26
C PRO A 230 10.96 17.16 2.71
N ASP A 231 9.93 17.35 3.53
CA ASP A 231 10.07 17.79 4.93
C ASP A 231 10.92 16.78 5.72
N ASN A 232 10.61 15.49 5.58
CA ASN A 232 11.39 14.42 6.23
C ASN A 232 12.80 14.27 5.65
N THR A 233 12.98 14.56 4.37
CA THR A 233 14.32 14.48 3.75
C THR A 233 15.21 15.62 4.25
N ILE A 234 14.68 16.86 4.31
CA ILE A 234 15.39 18.03 4.86
C ILE A 234 15.70 17.81 6.34
N LYS A 235 14.73 17.30 7.10
CA LYS A 235 14.92 16.92 8.51
C LYS A 235 16.05 15.90 8.66
N ALA A 236 16.05 14.82 7.89
CA ALA A 236 17.10 13.80 7.93
C ALA A 236 18.49 14.38 7.62
N MET A 237 18.61 15.24 6.60
CA MET A 237 19.87 15.93 6.29
C MET A 237 20.34 16.83 7.42
N ALA A 238 19.43 17.58 8.05
CA ALA A 238 19.75 18.46 9.17
C ALA A 238 20.22 17.67 10.40
N LEU A 239 19.57 16.53 10.69
CA LEU A 239 19.98 15.63 11.77
C LEU A 239 21.37 15.02 11.52
N MET A 240 21.64 14.56 10.29
CA MET A 240 22.96 14.04 9.92
C MET A 240 24.05 15.11 10.07
N ASP A 241 23.80 16.33 9.61
CA ASP A 241 24.74 17.44 9.78
C ASP A 241 24.93 17.84 11.24
N HIS A 242 23.88 17.76 12.07
CA HIS A 242 23.99 18.00 13.50
C HIS A 242 24.87 16.94 14.17
N ALA A 243 24.57 15.65 13.94
CA ALA A 243 25.38 14.53 14.44
C ALA A 243 26.85 14.67 14.03
N MET A 244 27.09 15.15 12.80
CA MET A 244 28.43 15.42 12.30
C MET A 244 29.16 16.48 13.13
N ARG A 245 28.51 17.61 13.37
CA ARG A 245 29.09 18.73 14.12
C ARG A 245 29.25 18.45 15.61
N SER A 246 28.35 17.67 16.20
CA SER A 246 28.41 17.29 17.62
C SER A 246 29.32 16.09 17.88
N ASN A 247 29.81 15.42 16.83
CA ASN A 247 30.58 14.17 16.91
C ASN A 247 29.88 13.09 17.76
N THR A 248 28.55 13.04 17.71
CA THR A 248 27.75 12.11 18.50
C THR A 248 27.71 10.75 17.79
N PRO A 249 28.05 9.63 18.48
CA PRO A 249 27.90 8.29 17.91
C PRO A 249 26.46 8.05 17.46
N THR A 250 26.25 7.95 16.15
CA THR A 250 24.93 7.93 15.53
C THR A 250 24.86 6.82 14.49
N LEU A 251 23.75 6.12 14.46
CA LEU A 251 23.41 5.11 13.45
C LEU A 251 22.12 5.53 12.75
N VAL A 252 22.19 5.73 11.44
CA VAL A 252 20.99 5.93 10.62
C VAL A 252 20.58 4.60 10.01
N LEU A 253 19.35 4.16 10.27
CA LEU A 253 18.80 2.93 9.73
C LEU A 253 17.61 3.23 8.83
N SER A 254 17.64 2.71 7.61
CA SER A 254 16.47 2.68 6.72
C SER A 254 15.92 1.26 6.70
N LEU A 255 14.80 1.02 7.39
CA LEU A 255 14.15 -0.28 7.41
C LEU A 255 13.33 -0.49 6.14
N ASP A 256 13.42 -1.67 5.54
CA ASP A 256 12.59 -2.08 4.40
C ASP A 256 11.44 -2.95 4.90
N ALA A 257 10.21 -2.42 4.89
CA ALA A 257 9.03 -3.21 5.26
C ALA A 257 8.71 -4.26 4.18
N GLU A 258 8.74 -5.53 4.54
CA GLU A 258 8.47 -6.62 3.60
C GLU A 258 6.99 -6.64 3.24
N LYS A 259 6.65 -6.18 2.02
CA LYS A 259 5.29 -6.26 1.47
C LYS A 259 4.25 -5.65 2.42
N ALA A 260 4.59 -4.49 2.98
CA ALA A 260 3.85 -3.72 3.98
C ALA A 260 2.31 -3.78 3.84
N PHE A 261 1.78 -3.32 2.70
CA PHE A 261 0.34 -3.29 2.46
C PHE A 261 -0.29 -4.68 2.43
N ASP A 262 0.43 -5.67 1.92
CA ASP A 262 -0.08 -7.02 1.73
C ASP A 262 -0.15 -7.80 3.04
N ARG A 263 0.71 -7.48 4.03
CA ARG A 263 0.78 -8.24 5.29
C ARG A 263 -0.16 -7.76 6.40
N LEU A 264 -0.80 -6.60 6.24
CA LEU A 264 -1.63 -6.00 7.29
C LEU A 264 -2.73 -6.96 7.78
N HIS A 265 -2.69 -7.35 9.06
CA HIS A 265 -3.71 -8.22 9.64
C HIS A 265 -4.96 -7.44 10.07
N TRP A 266 -6.16 -7.86 9.61
CA TRP A 266 -7.39 -7.10 9.81
C TRP A 266 -7.87 -7.06 11.27
N VAL A 267 -7.64 -8.12 12.06
CA VAL A 267 -7.96 -8.11 13.50
C VAL A 267 -7.10 -7.09 14.24
N PHE A 268 -5.82 -6.97 13.87
CA PHE A 268 -4.93 -5.97 14.47
C PHE A 268 -5.38 -4.55 14.07
N LEU A 269 -5.73 -4.35 12.81
CA LEU A 269 -6.30 -3.09 12.32
C LEU A 269 -7.58 -2.72 13.10
N GLU A 270 -8.51 -3.65 13.28
CA GLU A 270 -9.75 -3.43 14.05
C GLU A 270 -9.45 -2.96 15.48
N HIS A 271 -8.57 -3.66 16.20
CA HIS A 271 -8.19 -3.28 17.56
C HIS A 271 -7.46 -1.93 17.61
N THR A 272 -6.66 -1.63 16.60
CA THR A 272 -5.99 -0.33 16.46
C THR A 272 -7.00 0.80 16.26
N LEU A 273 -8.00 0.61 15.39
CA LEU A 273 -9.08 1.58 15.20
C LEU A 273 -9.90 1.78 16.49
N LEU A 274 -10.17 0.71 17.24
CA LEU A 274 -10.81 0.81 18.56
C LEU A 274 -9.96 1.62 19.55
N LYS A 275 -8.63 1.42 19.57
CA LYS A 275 -7.72 2.20 20.43
C LYS A 275 -7.71 3.69 20.09
N PHE A 276 -7.86 4.04 18.81
CA PHE A 276 -8.04 5.42 18.35
C PHE A 276 -9.44 5.99 18.58
N ASN A 277 -10.34 5.27 19.25
CA ASN A 277 -11.73 5.69 19.52
C ASN A 277 -12.60 5.86 18.26
N PHE A 278 -12.35 5.07 17.20
CA PHE A 278 -13.27 5.01 16.08
C PHE A 278 -14.58 4.32 16.47
N PRO A 279 -15.76 4.84 16.06
CA PRO A 279 -17.04 4.19 16.34
C PRO A 279 -17.12 2.81 15.70
N ARG A 280 -17.68 1.82 16.42
CA ARG A 280 -17.84 0.45 15.92
C ARG A 280 -18.58 0.37 14.59
N GLU A 281 -19.56 1.23 14.39
CA GLU A 281 -20.32 1.34 13.14
C GLU A 281 -19.41 1.71 11.96
N PHE A 282 -18.52 2.68 12.15
CA PHE A 282 -17.57 3.11 11.12
C PHE A 282 -16.47 2.06 10.89
N ILE A 283 -16.02 1.38 11.94
CA ILE A 283 -15.11 0.24 11.83
C ILE A 283 -15.78 -0.87 11.01
N GLY A 284 -17.05 -1.20 11.28
CA GLY A 284 -17.84 -2.16 10.51
C GLY A 284 -17.97 -1.76 9.05
N ALA A 285 -18.21 -0.49 8.76
CA ALA A 285 -18.23 0.06 7.39
C ALA A 285 -16.87 -0.13 6.67
N ILE A 286 -15.74 0.06 7.35
CA ILE A 286 -14.42 -0.21 6.80
C ILE A 286 -14.23 -1.71 6.55
N LEU A 287 -14.52 -2.54 7.55
CA LEU A 287 -14.31 -3.99 7.52
C LEU A 287 -15.24 -4.71 6.54
N ALA A 288 -16.38 -4.12 6.17
CA ALA A 288 -17.26 -4.61 5.11
C ALA A 288 -16.51 -4.83 3.79
N LEU A 289 -15.48 -4.03 3.51
CA LEU A 289 -14.64 -4.17 2.32
C LEU A 289 -13.66 -5.35 2.41
N TYR A 290 -13.51 -5.97 3.57
CA TYR A 290 -12.53 -7.03 3.84
C TYR A 290 -13.18 -8.34 4.31
N SER A 291 -14.51 -8.46 4.21
CA SER A 291 -15.27 -9.67 4.53
C SER A 291 -15.09 -10.76 3.45
N PHE A 292 -14.00 -11.54 3.51
CA PHE A 292 -13.68 -12.62 2.54
C PHE A 292 -13.50 -12.16 1.07
N PRO A 293 -12.64 -11.16 0.81
CA PRO A 293 -12.32 -10.75 -0.54
C PRO A 293 -11.63 -11.86 -1.34
N ASN A 294 -11.85 -11.82 -2.65
CA ASN A 294 -11.24 -12.73 -3.60
C ASN A 294 -10.65 -11.96 -4.79
N ALA A 295 -9.65 -12.53 -5.44
CA ALA A 295 -9.02 -11.94 -6.60
C ALA A 295 -8.62 -12.96 -7.66
N ARG A 296 -8.51 -12.49 -8.91
CA ARG A 296 -7.89 -13.23 -10.01
C ARG A 296 -6.75 -12.40 -10.59
N VAL A 297 -5.64 -13.05 -10.97
CA VAL A 297 -4.55 -12.37 -11.68
C VAL A 297 -4.86 -12.34 -13.17
N LEU A 298 -4.72 -11.17 -13.78
CA LEU A 298 -4.88 -10.96 -15.21
C LEU A 298 -3.52 -10.70 -15.87
N THR A 299 -3.09 -11.62 -16.74
CA THR A 299 -1.86 -11.46 -17.54
C THR A 299 -2.17 -11.65 -19.02
N ALA A 300 -1.85 -10.63 -19.83
CA ALA A 300 -2.01 -10.65 -21.29
C ALA A 300 -3.39 -11.16 -21.79
N GLY A 301 -4.46 -10.88 -21.04
CA GLY A 301 -5.83 -11.28 -21.37
C GLY A 301 -6.30 -12.61 -20.78
N PHE A 302 -5.41 -13.36 -20.11
CA PHE A 302 -5.73 -14.60 -19.40
C PHE A 302 -5.93 -14.33 -17.92
N GLN A 303 -6.91 -15.01 -17.32
CA GLN A 303 -7.21 -14.94 -15.89
C GLN A 303 -6.81 -16.23 -15.20
N SER A 304 -6.21 -16.10 -14.02
CA SER A 304 -5.89 -17.24 -13.15
C SER A 304 -7.12 -17.84 -12.48
N SER A 305 -6.87 -18.90 -11.72
CA SER A 305 -7.75 -19.35 -10.64
C SER A 305 -8.02 -18.24 -9.61
N VAL A 306 -9.11 -18.41 -8.84
CA VAL A 306 -9.49 -17.48 -7.77
C VAL A 306 -8.54 -17.65 -6.57
N ILE A 307 -8.12 -16.52 -6.03
CA ILE A 307 -7.29 -16.41 -4.83
C ILE A 307 -8.16 -15.84 -3.72
N SER A 308 -8.20 -16.51 -2.58
CA SER A 308 -8.80 -15.98 -1.36
C SER A 308 -7.81 -15.06 -0.66
N ILE A 309 -8.26 -13.86 -0.28
CA ILE A 309 -7.45 -12.88 0.45
C ILE A 309 -7.91 -12.88 1.90
N THR A 310 -6.97 -13.02 2.83
CA THR A 310 -7.25 -13.08 4.28
C THR A 310 -6.53 -11.99 5.08
N ASN A 311 -5.63 -11.26 4.44
CA ASN A 311 -4.86 -10.17 5.00
C ASN A 311 -4.51 -9.14 3.92
N GLY A 312 -4.02 -8.00 4.37
CA GLY A 312 -3.53 -6.93 3.54
C GLY A 312 -4.60 -5.94 3.11
N THR A 313 -4.16 -4.89 2.45
CA THR A 313 -5.00 -3.85 1.88
C THR A 313 -4.78 -3.77 0.38
N ARG A 314 -5.81 -3.37 -0.35
CA ARG A 314 -5.80 -3.42 -1.82
C ARG A 314 -4.92 -2.30 -2.38
N GLN A 315 -3.82 -2.64 -3.04
CA GLN A 315 -3.02 -1.63 -3.73
C GLN A 315 -3.85 -0.98 -4.86
N GLY A 316 -4.00 0.35 -4.79
CA GLY A 316 -4.85 1.12 -5.70
C GLY A 316 -6.23 1.48 -5.16
N CYS A 317 -6.59 1.01 -3.96
CA CYS A 317 -7.77 1.49 -3.23
C CYS A 317 -7.43 2.81 -2.50
N PRO A 318 -8.31 3.83 -2.55
CA PRO A 318 -8.04 5.13 -1.92
C PRO A 318 -7.97 5.07 -0.39
N LEU A 319 -8.61 4.07 0.23
CA LEU A 319 -8.64 3.91 1.68
C LEU A 319 -7.38 3.21 2.24
N SER A 320 -6.73 2.38 1.44
CA SER A 320 -5.63 1.52 1.89
C SER A 320 -4.41 2.26 2.47
N PRO A 321 -3.94 3.39 1.88
CA PRO A 321 -2.85 4.17 2.47
C PRO A 321 -3.16 4.71 3.87
N ILE A 322 -4.39 5.17 4.08
CA ILE A 322 -4.85 5.72 5.36
C ILE A 322 -4.88 4.62 6.43
N LEU A 323 -5.46 3.45 6.10
CA LEU A 323 -5.52 2.32 7.03
C LEU A 323 -4.12 1.79 7.39
N TYR A 324 -3.20 1.78 6.41
CA TYR A 324 -1.83 1.38 6.68
C TYR A 324 -1.11 2.36 7.61
N ALA A 325 -1.27 3.67 7.41
CA ALA A 325 -0.71 4.67 8.30
C ALA A 325 -1.23 4.54 9.74
N LEU A 326 -2.55 4.35 9.91
CA LEU A 326 -3.16 4.08 11.22
C LEU A 326 -2.62 2.80 11.86
N ALA A 327 -2.46 1.73 11.08
CA ALA A 327 -1.93 0.47 11.57
C ALA A 327 -0.45 0.57 11.97
N LEU A 328 0.36 1.37 11.27
CA LEU A 328 1.79 1.54 11.54
C LEU A 328 2.05 2.43 12.77
N GLU A 329 1.13 3.34 13.09
CA GLU A 329 1.31 4.31 14.18
C GLU A 329 1.60 3.67 15.56
N PRO A 330 0.98 2.55 15.97
CA PRO A 330 1.38 1.81 17.16
C PRO A 330 2.87 1.39 17.20
N LEU A 331 3.46 0.99 16.08
CA LEU A 331 4.90 0.70 16.00
C LEU A 331 5.71 1.99 16.20
N ALA A 332 5.34 3.04 15.48
CA ALA A 332 5.97 4.35 15.57
C ALA A 332 5.95 4.88 17.01
N GLN A 333 4.79 4.76 17.68
CA GLN A 333 4.60 5.17 19.06
C GLN A 333 5.43 4.32 20.03
N SER A 334 5.53 3.01 19.80
CA SER A 334 6.37 2.12 20.62
C SER A 334 7.84 2.55 20.60
N ILE A 335 8.34 2.94 19.41
CA ILE A 335 9.71 3.45 19.23
C ILE A 335 9.90 4.80 19.91
N ARG A 336 8.92 5.71 19.77
CA ARG A 336 9.00 7.04 20.39
C ARG A 336 9.06 6.95 21.91
N GLN A 337 8.20 6.14 22.51
CA GLN A 337 8.05 6.05 23.98
C GLN A 337 9.10 5.17 24.67
N ALA A 338 9.88 4.38 23.93
CA ALA A 338 10.92 3.55 24.52
C ALA A 338 12.17 4.38 24.81
N ASP A 339 12.53 4.51 26.09
CA ASP A 339 13.69 5.30 26.53
C ASP A 339 15.00 4.65 26.11
N GLU A 340 15.03 3.31 26.04
CA GLU A 340 16.19 2.53 25.61
C GLU A 340 16.46 2.66 24.11
N VAL A 341 15.48 3.12 23.32
CA VAL A 341 15.69 3.49 21.92
C VAL A 341 16.04 4.97 21.88
N GLU A 342 17.33 5.27 21.97
CA GLU A 342 17.82 6.63 22.06
C GLU A 342 17.92 7.28 20.66
N GLY A 343 17.48 8.53 20.56
CA GLY A 343 17.54 9.32 19.33
C GLY A 343 18.51 10.48 19.43
N LEU A 344 18.81 11.10 18.30
CA LEU A 344 19.71 12.25 18.28
C LEU A 344 19.05 13.46 18.96
N MET A 345 19.71 14.00 19.98
CA MET A 345 19.26 15.20 20.69
C MET A 345 19.60 16.45 19.89
N VAL A 346 18.61 17.30 19.63
CA VAL A 346 18.82 18.66 19.09
C VAL A 346 18.06 19.63 19.99
N GLY A 347 18.80 20.38 20.80
CA GLY A 347 18.20 21.18 21.87
C GLY A 347 17.46 20.28 22.88
N PRO A 348 16.20 20.60 23.27
CA PRO A 348 15.45 19.80 24.22
C PRO A 348 14.74 18.57 23.59
N SER A 349 14.83 18.39 22.26
CA SER A 349 14.05 17.37 21.54
C SER A 349 14.91 16.21 21.07
N ALA A 350 14.43 14.99 21.30
CA ALA A 350 15.02 13.76 20.77
C ALA A 350 14.38 13.39 19.41
N TYR A 351 15.21 13.20 18.40
CA TYR A 351 14.76 12.80 17.06
C TYR A 351 15.15 11.35 16.79
N LYS A 352 14.15 10.46 16.85
CA LYS A 352 14.32 9.01 16.66
C LYS A 352 13.89 8.53 15.27
N LEU A 353 12.81 9.10 14.74
CA LEU A 353 12.01 8.49 13.67
C LEU A 353 11.61 9.51 12.58
N SER A 354 11.54 9.04 11.34
CA SER A 354 10.93 9.72 10.20
C SER A 354 10.31 8.69 9.26
N LEU A 355 9.03 8.84 8.97
CA LEU A 355 8.22 7.88 8.23
C LEU A 355 7.67 8.51 6.95
N PHE A 356 7.69 7.75 5.86
CA PHE A 356 6.96 8.07 4.64
C PHE A 356 6.25 6.82 4.17
N ALA A 357 4.97 6.69 4.50
CA ALA A 357 4.21 5.47 4.27
C ALA A 357 4.89 4.25 4.94
N ASP A 358 5.40 3.31 4.16
CA ASP A 358 6.13 2.12 4.59
C ASP A 358 7.66 2.32 4.71
N ASP A 359 8.21 3.43 4.22
CA ASP A 359 9.63 3.76 4.39
C ASP A 359 9.89 4.29 5.80
N ILE A 360 10.66 3.54 6.59
CA ILE A 360 11.00 3.88 7.98
C ILE A 360 12.47 4.27 8.08
N LEU A 361 12.74 5.54 8.42
CA LEU A 361 14.09 6.04 8.70
C LEU A 361 14.24 6.32 10.19
N LEU A 362 15.22 5.68 10.81
CA LEU A 362 15.58 5.84 12.21
C LEU A 362 16.92 6.55 12.33
N THR A 363 17.02 7.46 13.29
CA THR A 363 18.28 8.10 13.71
C THR A 363 18.51 7.75 15.17
N LEU A 364 19.42 6.81 15.40
CA LEU A 364 19.67 6.25 16.74
C LEU A 364 21.01 6.71 17.27
N THR A 365 21.06 7.04 18.56
CA THR A 365 22.31 7.18 19.32
C THR A 365 22.53 5.94 20.19
N ASN A 366 23.75 5.76 20.71
CA ASN A 366 24.10 4.61 21.55
C ASN A 366 23.63 3.26 20.96
N PRO A 367 24.04 2.92 19.72
CA PRO A 367 23.46 1.80 18.97
C PRO A 367 23.63 0.43 19.64
N LEU A 368 24.59 0.26 20.56
CA LEU A 368 24.74 -0.97 21.34
C LEU A 368 23.55 -1.22 22.29
N THR A 369 22.89 -0.17 22.78
CA THR A 369 21.69 -0.24 23.63
C THR A 369 20.41 -0.12 22.80
N SER A 370 20.40 0.83 21.86
CA SER A 370 19.21 1.15 21.06
C SER A 370 18.78 0.04 20.10
N LEU A 371 19.73 -0.68 19.48
CA LEU A 371 19.39 -1.74 18.51
C LEU A 371 18.71 -2.96 19.17
N PRO A 372 19.20 -3.50 20.30
CA PRO A 372 18.49 -4.56 21.01
C PRO A 372 17.04 -4.19 21.38
N ALA A 373 16.84 -2.99 21.92
CA ALA A 373 15.51 -2.50 22.29
C ALA A 373 14.59 -2.35 21.06
N LEU A 374 15.11 -1.76 19.98
CA LEU A 374 14.38 -1.65 18.71
C LEU A 374 13.99 -3.02 18.17
N HIS A 375 14.91 -3.99 18.18
CA HIS A 375 14.62 -5.33 17.66
C HIS A 375 13.53 -6.03 18.48
N SER A 376 13.54 -5.88 19.81
CA SER A 376 12.48 -6.38 20.68
C SER A 376 11.11 -5.79 20.31
N ILE A 377 11.05 -4.47 20.10
CA ILE A 377 9.82 -3.79 19.66
C ILE A 377 9.35 -4.32 18.30
N LEU A 378 10.25 -4.44 17.31
CA LEU A 378 9.94 -4.94 15.97
C LEU A 378 9.43 -6.38 16.01
N GLU A 379 10.00 -7.24 16.86
CA GLU A 379 9.53 -8.62 17.04
C GLU A 379 8.15 -8.68 17.68
N THR A 380 7.93 -7.97 18.79
CA THR A 380 6.63 -7.93 19.46
C THR A 380 5.56 -7.40 18.51
N TYR A 381 5.83 -6.28 17.84
CA TYR A 381 4.90 -5.70 16.89
C TYR A 381 4.65 -6.63 15.69
N GLY A 382 5.69 -7.30 15.18
CA GLY A 382 5.57 -8.26 14.08
C GLY A 382 4.72 -9.48 14.43
N LYS A 383 4.83 -9.99 15.68
CA LYS A 383 3.97 -11.07 16.19
C LYS A 383 2.49 -10.68 16.26
N LEU A 384 2.20 -9.42 16.56
CA LEU A 384 0.83 -8.91 16.77
C LEU A 384 0.17 -8.33 15.51
N SER A 385 0.94 -7.85 14.54
CA SER A 385 0.43 -7.17 13.34
C SER A 385 0.74 -7.87 12.03
N TYR A 386 1.60 -8.89 12.07
CA TYR A 386 2.25 -9.54 10.92
C TYR A 386 3.16 -8.64 10.09
N HIS A 387 3.45 -7.42 10.59
CA HIS A 387 4.51 -6.59 10.01
C HIS A 387 5.85 -7.31 10.08
N LYS A 388 6.65 -7.16 9.03
CA LYS A 388 7.95 -7.84 8.90
C LYS A 388 8.93 -6.92 8.21
N ILE A 389 10.15 -6.85 8.74
CA ILE A 389 11.25 -6.10 8.15
C ILE A 389 12.12 -7.04 7.31
N ASN A 390 12.53 -6.59 6.13
CA ASN A 390 13.52 -7.27 5.31
C ASN A 390 14.93 -6.89 5.77
N VAL A 391 15.48 -7.69 6.68
CA VAL A 391 16.79 -7.46 7.31
C VAL A 391 17.91 -7.23 6.28
N HIS A 392 17.92 -7.98 5.17
CA HIS A 392 18.96 -7.87 4.14
C HIS A 392 18.84 -6.63 3.24
N LYS A 393 17.67 -5.99 3.22
CA LYS A 393 17.47 -4.72 2.51
C LYS A 393 17.51 -3.51 3.42
N THR A 394 17.40 -3.72 4.73
CA THR A 394 17.63 -2.68 5.72
C THR A 394 19.04 -2.13 5.58
N GLN A 395 19.15 -0.83 5.33
CA GLN A 395 20.43 -0.15 5.18
C GLN A 395 20.84 0.51 6.50
N ALA A 396 22.09 0.35 6.88
CA ALA A 396 22.65 0.89 8.11
C ALA A 396 23.84 1.81 7.77
N LEU A 397 23.75 3.09 8.13
CA LEU A 397 24.80 4.08 7.90
C LEU A 397 25.36 4.57 9.25
N PRO A 398 26.53 4.06 9.68
CA PRO A 398 27.15 4.40 10.96
C PRO A 398 27.95 5.72 10.88
N TYR A 399 28.01 6.45 11.99
CA TYR A 399 28.79 7.69 12.13
C TYR A 399 29.34 7.88 13.54
N SER A 400 30.63 8.24 13.64
CA SER A 400 31.35 8.43 14.91
C SER A 400 31.18 7.29 15.93
N ILE A 401 30.97 6.06 15.44
CA ILE A 401 30.93 4.84 16.25
C ILE A 401 32.34 4.26 16.33
N LEU A 402 32.77 3.83 17.52
CA LEU A 402 34.06 3.18 17.71
C LEU A 402 34.19 1.92 16.83
N VAL A 403 35.40 1.66 16.31
CA VAL A 403 35.65 0.53 15.40
C VAL A 403 35.29 -0.81 16.04
N SER A 404 35.60 -0.97 17.34
CA SER A 404 35.24 -2.15 18.14
C SER A 404 33.74 -2.38 18.21
N ASP A 405 32.98 -1.30 18.43
CA ASP A 405 31.53 -1.34 18.60
C ASP A 405 30.87 -1.62 17.26
N LEU A 406 31.34 -0.96 16.19
CA LEU A 406 30.86 -1.20 14.83
C LEU A 406 31.12 -2.65 14.39
N ALA A 407 32.29 -3.22 14.71
CA ALA A 407 32.59 -4.62 14.41
C ALA A 407 31.62 -5.58 15.15
N SER A 408 31.32 -5.27 16.42
CA SER A 408 30.36 -6.04 17.22
C SER A 408 28.95 -5.95 16.64
N LEU A 409 28.49 -4.75 16.27
CA LEU A 409 27.20 -4.52 15.63
C LEU A 409 27.07 -5.24 14.29
N LYS A 410 28.10 -5.18 13.44
CA LYS A 410 28.12 -5.87 12.14
C LYS A 410 28.03 -7.39 12.26
N ARG A 411 28.58 -7.97 13.34
CA ARG A 411 28.50 -9.41 13.62
C ARG A 411 27.10 -9.83 14.08
N THR A 412 26.43 -8.98 14.86
CA THR A 412 25.10 -9.28 15.41
C THR A 412 23.97 -9.02 14.40
N TYR A 413 24.07 -7.95 13.60
CA TYR A 413 22.98 -7.51 12.73
C TYR A 413 23.36 -7.60 11.25
N PRO A 414 22.74 -8.51 10.48
CA PRO A 414 23.07 -8.74 9.07
C PRO A 414 22.37 -7.73 8.13
N TYR A 415 22.49 -6.44 8.46
CA TYR A 415 22.03 -5.31 7.64
C TYR A 415 22.98 -5.02 6.47
N ASP A 416 22.52 -4.25 5.48
CA ASP A 416 23.36 -3.66 4.45
C ASP A 416 24.11 -2.45 5.04
N TRP A 417 25.28 -2.70 5.62
CA TRP A 417 26.13 -1.69 6.24
C TRP A 417 26.80 -0.81 5.18
N ARG A 418 26.32 0.43 5.06
CA ARG A 418 26.82 1.45 4.15
C ARG A 418 28.03 2.17 4.73
N ASN A 419 28.95 2.56 3.85
CA ASN A 419 30.16 3.29 4.25
C ASN A 419 30.06 4.81 4.05
N SER A 420 29.22 5.27 3.12
CA SER A 420 29.24 6.69 2.69
C SER A 420 27.86 7.33 2.52
N SER A 421 26.89 6.58 1.99
CA SER A 421 25.56 7.12 1.69
C SER A 421 24.45 6.09 1.83
N LEU A 422 23.24 6.56 2.11
CA LEU A 422 22.01 5.79 2.03
C LEU A 422 21.03 6.51 1.09
N THR A 423 20.07 5.79 0.50
CA THR A 423 19.02 6.43 -0.32
C THR A 423 17.72 6.47 0.47
N TYR A 424 17.14 7.66 0.62
CA TYR A 424 15.83 7.88 1.25
C TYR A 424 14.99 8.79 0.37
N LEU A 425 13.79 8.33 0.00
CA LEU A 425 12.85 9.07 -0.87
C LEU A 425 13.47 9.57 -2.19
N GLY A 426 14.37 8.77 -2.76
CA GLY A 426 15.06 9.07 -4.02
C GLY A 426 16.27 9.99 -3.87
N ILE A 427 16.62 10.41 -2.65
CA ILE A 427 17.76 11.28 -2.36
C ILE A 427 18.83 10.48 -1.63
N LYS A 428 20.07 10.58 -2.11
CA LYS A 428 21.26 10.07 -1.43
C LYS A 428 21.61 10.98 -0.26
N LEU A 429 21.41 10.46 0.94
CA LEU A 429 21.78 11.07 2.20
C LEU A 429 23.22 10.73 2.54
N THR A 430 23.98 11.75 2.94
CA THR A 430 25.37 11.66 3.40
C THR A 430 25.56 12.55 4.62
N PHE A 431 26.49 12.20 5.51
CA PHE A 431 26.88 13.07 6.62
C PHE A 431 27.58 14.35 6.13
N THR A 432 28.31 14.27 5.01
CA THR A 432 29.03 15.43 4.46
C THR A 432 28.18 16.20 3.46
N LYS A 433 27.89 17.48 3.75
CA LYS A 433 27.12 18.38 2.86
C LYS A 433 27.75 18.58 1.49
N SER A 434 29.08 18.59 1.39
CA SER A 434 29.79 18.82 0.12
C SER A 434 29.50 17.74 -0.93
N GLN A 435 29.15 16.53 -0.50
CA GLN A 435 28.83 15.43 -1.40
C GLN A 435 27.37 15.42 -1.87
N LEU A 436 26.46 16.11 -1.16
CA LEU A 436 25.03 16.08 -1.45
C LEU A 436 24.72 16.58 -2.87
N PHE A 437 25.35 17.69 -3.30
CA PHE A 437 25.16 18.21 -4.64
C PHE A 437 25.66 17.22 -5.70
N ALA A 438 26.90 16.75 -5.54
CA ALA A 438 27.54 15.86 -6.49
C ALA A 438 26.76 14.54 -6.67
N LEU A 439 26.29 13.95 -5.58
CA LEU A 439 25.60 12.65 -5.57
C LEU A 439 24.17 12.69 -6.07
N ASN A 440 23.48 13.84 -5.94
CA ASN A 440 22.05 13.95 -6.28
C ASN A 440 21.81 14.74 -7.57
N TYR A 441 22.47 15.87 -7.78
CA TYR A 441 22.21 16.76 -8.91
C TYR A 441 23.01 16.38 -10.17
N THR A 442 24.29 16.01 -10.05
CA THR A 442 25.11 15.64 -11.22
C THR A 442 24.50 14.51 -12.05
N PRO A 443 24.00 13.40 -11.45
CA PRO A 443 23.37 12.34 -12.23
C PRO A 443 22.09 12.80 -12.94
N LEU A 444 21.30 13.68 -12.31
CA LEU A 444 20.10 14.25 -12.92
C LEU A 444 20.44 15.14 -14.12
N LEU A 445 21.48 15.99 -13.99
CA LEU A 445 21.94 16.85 -15.08
C LEU A 445 22.51 16.04 -16.26
N ALA A 446 23.18 14.93 -15.98
CA ALA A 446 23.64 14.00 -17.01
C ALA A 446 22.45 13.31 -17.72
N LEU A 447 21.40 12.94 -16.98
CA LEU A 447 20.19 12.36 -17.56
C LEU A 447 19.43 13.37 -18.44
N THR A 448 19.28 14.62 -17.98
CA THR A 448 18.57 15.65 -18.76
C THR A 448 19.34 16.05 -20.02
N SER A 449 20.67 16.20 -19.94
CA SER A 449 21.49 16.47 -21.12
C SER A 449 21.40 15.35 -22.17
N ASN A 450 21.41 14.08 -21.75
CA ASN A 450 21.19 12.94 -22.65
C ASN A 450 19.79 12.92 -23.27
N LEU A 451 18.76 13.37 -22.54
CA LEU A 451 17.39 13.48 -23.06
C LEU A 451 17.20 14.67 -24.01
N CYS A 452 17.96 15.76 -23.85
CA CYS A 452 17.92 16.89 -24.78
C CYS A 452 18.71 16.65 -26.08
N GLN A 453 19.56 15.62 -26.10
CA GLN A 453 20.33 15.21 -27.28
C GLN A 453 19.62 14.12 -28.11
N GLN A 454 18.49 13.59 -27.64
CA GLN A 454 17.60 12.66 -28.36
C GLN A 454 16.35 13.41 -28.84
#